data_AF-A0A2N2M6X4-F1
#
_entry.id   AF-A0A2N2M6X4-F1
#
_cell.length_a   1.000
_cell.length_b   1.000
_cell.length_c   1.000
_cell.angle_alpha   90.00
_cell.angle_beta   90.00
_cell.angle_gamma   90.00
#
_symmetry.space_group_name_H-M   'P 1'
#
loop_
_entity.id
_entity.type
_entity.pdbx_description
1 polymer ?
#
loop_
_entity_poly.entity_id
_entity_poly.type
_entity_poly.pdbx_seq_one_letter_code
_entity_poly.pdbx_strand_id
1 'polypeptide(L)'
;MTRLLYLPDDVTVIQLEVDMPATQLCAAVNAGIRPLPLLRSAPPDRLTASEMGGTVVVAPAAQRTAPFKRTHKPEGLSRRQTQVHELAIRGLTSGEIAVMLHLSRRTVNYHLNQVKNRMHLGEIPQADVFPRIFSNKDD
;
A
#
# COMPACT_ATOMS: atom_id res chain seq x y z
N MET A 1 16.79 16.66 -23.75
CA MET A 1 16.73 15.63 -22.68
C MET A 1 15.74 16.05 -21.60
N THR A 2 14.63 15.33 -21.49
CA THR A 2 13.56 15.55 -20.50
C THR A 2 13.56 14.40 -19.51
N ARG A 3 13.46 14.71 -18.21
CA ARG A 3 13.32 13.68 -17.18
C ARG A 3 11.85 13.31 -17.04
N LEU A 4 11.54 12.03 -17.11
CA LEU A 4 10.19 11.51 -16.93
C LEU A 4 10.11 10.71 -15.64
N LEU A 5 9.10 10.99 -14.82
CA LEU A 5 8.75 10.22 -13.63
C LEU A 5 7.41 9.56 -13.89
N TYR A 6 7.38 8.23 -14.00
CA TYR A 6 6.16 7.45 -14.14
C TYR A 6 5.82 6.79 -12.81
N LEU A 7 4.61 7.04 -12.33
CA LEU A 7 4.07 6.48 -11.10
C LEU A 7 2.88 5.57 -11.46
N PRO A 8 3.09 4.28 -11.75
CA PRO A 8 2.00 3.35 -12.05
C PRO A 8 1.09 3.09 -10.84
N ASP A 9 1.63 3.17 -9.62
CA ASP A 9 0.96 2.92 -8.36
C ASP A 9 1.61 3.75 -7.22
N ASP A 10 1.14 3.54 -5.98
CA ASP A 10 1.56 4.33 -4.80
C ASP A 10 2.93 3.93 -4.21
N VAL A 11 3.56 2.86 -4.72
CA VAL A 11 4.82 2.32 -4.19
C VAL A 11 5.94 2.24 -5.24
N THR A 12 5.59 2.38 -6.52
CA THR A 12 6.48 2.23 -7.65
C THR A 12 6.74 3.59 -8.30
N VAL A 13 8.01 3.96 -8.41
CA VAL A 13 8.45 5.16 -9.15
C VAL A 13 9.46 4.72 -10.20
N ILE A 14 9.17 5.02 -11.46
CA ILE A 14 10.05 4.70 -12.59
C ILE A 14 10.56 6.01 -13.18
N GLN A 15 11.87 6.21 -13.16
CA GLN A 15 12.52 7.38 -13.73
C GLN A 15 13.17 7.04 -15.07
N LEU A 16 12.93 7.86 -16.08
CA LEU A 16 13.55 7.74 -17.40
C LEU A 16 14.05 9.09 -17.91
N GLU A 17 15.02 9.04 -18.81
CA GLU A 17 15.39 10.18 -19.63
C GLU A 17 14.82 9.98 -21.04
N VAL A 18 14.15 11.00 -21.54
CA VAL A 18 13.47 10.95 -22.83
C VAL A 18 14.01 12.07 -23.70
N ASP A 19 14.39 11.73 -24.93
CA ASP A 19 14.84 12.70 -25.92
C ASP A 19 13.63 13.31 -26.67
N MET A 20 12.75 13.95 -25.90
CA MET A 20 11.56 14.65 -26.38
C MET A 20 11.33 15.84 -25.44
N PRO A 21 10.98 17.04 -25.93
CA PRO A 21 10.72 18.19 -25.07
C PRO A 21 9.55 17.92 -24.11
N ALA A 22 9.69 18.39 -22.86
CA ALA A 22 8.75 18.13 -21.77
C ALA A 22 7.30 18.51 -22.13
N THR A 23 7.12 19.66 -22.76
CA THR A 23 5.81 20.16 -23.18
C THR A 23 5.15 19.26 -24.21
N GLN A 24 5.92 18.72 -25.17
CA GLN A 24 5.41 17.80 -26.19
C GLN A 24 5.05 16.44 -25.59
N LEU A 25 5.87 15.93 -24.67
CA LEU A 25 5.61 14.68 -23.98
C LEU A 25 4.33 14.80 -23.13
N CYS A 26 4.22 15.89 -22.37
CA CYS A 26 3.05 16.19 -21.55
C CYS A 26 1.77 16.29 -22.39
N ALA A 27 1.82 17.00 -23.51
CA ALA A 27 0.70 17.12 -24.44
C ALA A 27 0.29 15.77 -25.04
N ALA A 28 1.26 14.95 -25.48
CA ALA A 28 0.99 13.63 -26.04
C ALA A 28 0.27 12.72 -25.05
N VAL A 29 0.78 12.63 -23.81
CA VAL A 29 0.19 11.78 -22.77
C VAL A 29 -1.21 12.26 -22.38
N ASN A 30 -1.42 13.56 -22.21
CA ASN A 30 -2.74 14.12 -21.89
C ASN A 30 -3.76 13.97 -23.03
N ALA A 31 -3.29 13.91 -24.28
CA ALA A 31 -4.10 13.57 -25.45
C ALA A 31 -4.43 12.06 -25.54
N GLY A 32 -3.93 11.23 -24.62
CA GLY A 32 -4.12 9.78 -24.61
C GLY A 32 -3.13 9.03 -25.52
N ILE A 33 -2.20 9.73 -26.16
CA ILE A 33 -1.15 9.13 -26.97
C ILE A 33 -0.09 8.58 -26.02
N ARG A 34 0.33 7.33 -26.24
CA ARG A 34 1.34 6.63 -25.44
C ARG A 34 2.63 6.52 -26.27
N PRO A 35 3.46 7.59 -26.35
CA PRO A 35 4.63 7.64 -27.22
C PRO A 35 5.71 6.64 -26.78
N LEU A 36 5.80 6.36 -25.48
CA LEU A 36 6.84 5.51 -24.91
C LEU A 36 6.36 4.06 -24.72
N PRO A 37 7.23 3.05 -24.93
CA PRO A 37 6.90 1.64 -24.72
C PRO A 37 6.33 1.35 -23.32
N LEU A 38 6.93 1.94 -22.28
CA LEU A 38 6.47 1.76 -20.89
C LEU A 38 5.04 2.26 -20.64
N LEU A 39 4.61 3.28 -21.37
CA LEU A 39 3.26 3.84 -21.25
C LEU A 39 2.26 3.01 -22.05
N ARG A 40 2.71 2.24 -23.04
CA ARG A 40 1.85 1.28 -23.76
C ARG A 40 1.51 0.07 -22.90
N SER A 41 2.45 -0.40 -22.09
CA SER A 41 2.22 -1.46 -21.09
C SER A 41 1.51 -0.98 -19.82
N ALA A 42 1.34 0.33 -19.65
CA ALA A 42 0.60 0.90 -18.53
C ALA A 42 -0.87 0.42 -18.54
N PRO A 43 -1.54 0.35 -17.37
CA PRO A 43 -2.94 -0.01 -17.26
C PRO A 43 -3.83 0.71 -18.29
N PRO A 44 -4.96 0.12 -18.72
CA PRO A 44 -5.86 0.74 -19.70
C PRO A 44 -6.50 2.03 -19.18
N ASP A 45 -6.30 2.35 -17.91
CA ASP A 45 -6.76 3.61 -17.32
C ASP A 45 -6.15 4.82 -18.04
N ARG A 46 -6.87 5.95 -17.97
CA ARG A 46 -6.42 7.20 -18.59
C ARG A 46 -5.14 7.64 -17.89
N LEU A 47 -4.11 8.04 -18.61
CA LEU A 47 -2.90 8.63 -18.01
C LEU A 47 -3.00 10.16 -18.05
N THR A 48 -2.48 10.82 -17.02
CA THR A 48 -2.27 12.26 -16.99
C THR A 48 -0.79 12.55 -16.88
N ALA A 49 -0.36 13.65 -17.50
CA ALA A 49 0.99 14.17 -17.41
C ALA A 49 0.98 15.61 -16.91
N SER A 50 1.96 15.94 -16.08
CA SER A 50 2.21 17.31 -15.61
C SER A 50 3.69 17.63 -15.73
N GLU A 51 3.99 18.81 -16.26
CA GLU A 51 5.35 19.32 -16.35
C GLU A 51 5.69 20.13 -15.09
N MET A 52 6.81 19.80 -14.44
CA MET A 52 7.41 20.57 -13.35
C MET A 52 8.89 20.80 -13.63
N GLY A 53 9.26 22.04 -13.97
CA GLY A 53 10.67 22.45 -14.11
C GLY A 53 11.48 21.58 -15.08
N GLY A 54 10.91 21.20 -16.22
CA GLY A 54 11.57 20.33 -17.21
C GLY A 54 11.52 18.83 -16.90
N THR A 55 10.87 18.43 -15.81
CA THR A 55 10.52 17.04 -15.51
C THR A 55 9.05 16.80 -15.80
N VAL A 56 8.71 15.71 -16.48
CA VAL A 56 7.32 15.32 -16.72
C VAL A 56 6.93 14.18 -15.79
N VAL A 57 5.92 14.40 -14.96
CA VAL A 57 5.33 13.39 -14.09
C VAL A 57 4.13 12.78 -14.79
N VAL A 58 4.12 11.47 -14.97
CA VAL A 58 3.02 10.70 -15.55
C VAL A 58 2.45 9.78 -14.48
N ALA A 59 1.14 9.84 -14.29
CA ALA A 59 0.41 8.96 -13.38
C ALA A 59 -0.91 8.52 -14.02
N PRO A 60 -1.52 7.41 -13.58
CA PRO A 60 -2.93 7.17 -13.83
C PRO A 60 -3.74 8.39 -13.43
N ALA A 61 -4.72 8.71 -14.25
CA ALA A 61 -5.81 9.62 -13.96
C ALA A 61 -6.71 8.94 -12.93
N ALA A 62 -6.15 8.64 -11.76
CA ALA A 62 -6.92 8.26 -10.60
C ALA A 62 -8.06 9.27 -10.53
N GLN A 63 -9.30 8.75 -10.55
CA GLN A 63 -10.48 9.57 -10.35
C GLN A 63 -10.14 10.52 -9.20
N ARG A 64 -10.31 11.83 -9.40
CA ARG A 64 -10.09 12.90 -8.40
C ARG A 64 -11.08 12.74 -7.24
N THR A 65 -11.06 11.59 -6.59
CA THR A 65 -12.00 11.14 -5.58
C THR A 65 -11.23 10.52 -4.42
N ALA A 66 -10.21 11.24 -3.96
CA ALA A 66 -9.94 11.49 -2.56
C ALA A 66 -8.51 12.04 -2.44
N PRO A 67 -8.23 12.98 -1.52
CA PRO A 67 -6.87 13.20 -1.08
C PRO A 67 -6.27 11.85 -0.69
N PHE A 68 -5.02 11.60 -1.10
CA PHE A 68 -4.14 10.53 -0.61
C PHE A 68 -4.58 10.12 0.81
N LYS A 69 -5.30 8.99 0.93
CA LYS A 69 -5.62 8.44 2.25
C LYS A 69 -4.27 8.06 2.82
N ARG A 70 -3.75 8.93 3.69
CA ARG A 70 -2.58 8.67 4.53
C ARG A 70 -2.75 7.24 5.02
N THR A 71 -1.82 6.38 4.58
CA THR A 71 -1.48 5.09 5.17
C THR A 71 -2.45 4.67 6.27
N HIS A 72 -3.36 3.75 5.94
CA HIS A 72 -4.29 3.11 6.84
C HIS A 72 -3.74 3.04 8.28
N LYS A 73 -4.12 3.99 9.13
CA LYS A 73 -4.47 3.63 10.48
C LYS A 73 -5.62 2.64 10.28
N PRO A 74 -5.59 1.41 10.81
CA PRO A 74 -6.76 0.56 10.75
C PRO A 74 -7.86 1.26 11.56
N GLU A 75 -8.64 2.12 10.89
CA GLU A 75 -9.87 2.71 11.41
C GLU A 75 -10.82 1.55 11.65
N GLY A 76 -10.72 0.99 12.85
CA GLY A 76 -11.39 -0.24 13.19
C GLY A 76 -10.71 -1.01 14.31
N LEU A 77 -9.39 -0.86 14.54
CA LEU A 77 -8.74 -1.50 15.69
C LEU A 77 -8.68 -0.55 16.88
N SER A 78 -9.08 -1.04 18.05
CA SER A 78 -8.81 -0.34 19.30
C SER A 78 -7.29 -0.25 19.52
N ARG A 79 -6.83 0.74 20.29
CA ARG A 79 -5.41 0.89 20.64
C ARG A 79 -4.78 -0.43 21.10
N ARG A 80 -5.55 -1.24 21.84
CA ARG A 80 -5.08 -2.52 22.38
C ARG A 80 -4.99 -3.61 21.32
N GLN A 81 -5.94 -3.64 20.39
CA GLN A 81 -5.93 -4.56 19.26
C GLN A 81 -4.76 -4.27 18.32
N THR A 82 -4.45 -2.99 18.07
CA THR A 82 -3.28 -2.57 17.29
C THR A 82 -1.98 -3.05 17.93
N GLN A 83 -1.79 -2.82 19.24
CA GLN A 83 -0.59 -3.26 19.96
C GLN A 83 -0.37 -4.78 19.88
N VAL A 84 -1.44 -5.56 20.10
CA VAL A 84 -1.37 -7.02 20.01
C VAL A 84 -1.06 -7.47 18.58
N HIS A 85 -1.67 -6.83 17.58
CA HIS A 85 -1.45 -7.14 16.17
C HIS A 85 -0.03 -6.81 15.70
N GLU A 86 0.51 -5.65 16.09
CA GLU A 86 1.89 -5.25 15.77
C GLU A 86 2.92 -6.23 16.34
N LEU A 87 2.73 -6.69 17.57
CA LEU A 87 3.63 -7.68 18.19
C LEU A 87 3.50 -9.05 17.52
N ALA A 88 2.29 -9.44 17.10
CA ALA A 88 2.09 -10.69 16.37
C ALA A 88 2.75 -10.66 14.97
N ILE A 89 2.70 -9.52 14.26
CA ILE A 89 3.43 -9.35 12.98
C ILE A 89 4.94 -9.48 13.17
N ARG A 90 5.46 -9.04 14.32
CA ARG A 90 6.87 -9.19 14.69
C ARG A 90 7.27 -10.63 15.06
N GLY A 91 6.32 -11.58 15.00
CA GLY A 91 6.57 -13.01 15.23
C GLY A 91 6.47 -13.44 16.70
N LEU A 92 5.98 -12.58 17.60
CA LEU A 92 5.84 -12.95 19.01
C LEU A 92 4.64 -13.88 19.21
N THR A 93 4.80 -14.83 20.12
CA THR A 93 3.74 -15.75 20.55
C THR A 93 2.75 -15.07 21.49
N SER A 94 1.53 -15.61 21.60
CA SER A 94 0.52 -15.10 22.55
C SER A 94 1.01 -15.08 24.00
N GLY A 95 1.94 -15.98 24.36
CA GLY A 95 2.58 -16.02 25.68
C GLY A 95 3.53 -14.85 25.90
N GLU A 96 4.39 -14.54 24.93
CA GLU A 96 5.33 -13.41 25.00
C GLU A 96 4.59 -12.08 24.97
N ILE A 97 3.57 -11.96 24.11
CA ILE A 97 2.70 -10.79 24.03
C ILE A 97 1.99 -10.55 25.37
N ALA A 98 1.51 -11.63 26.02
CA ALA A 98 0.86 -11.55 27.32
C ALA A 98 1.81 -10.97 28.39
N VAL A 99 3.05 -11.43 28.43
CA VAL A 99 4.07 -10.91 29.35
C VAL A 99 4.39 -9.44 29.05
N MET A 100 4.67 -9.10 27.79
CA MET A 100 5.04 -7.73 27.39
C MET A 100 3.95 -6.69 27.63
N LEU A 101 2.69 -7.10 27.46
CA LEU A 101 1.55 -6.21 27.61
C LEU A 101 0.89 -6.30 28.99
N HIS A 102 1.41 -7.11 29.91
CA HIS A 102 0.79 -7.41 31.21
C HIS A 102 -0.68 -7.85 31.08
N LEU A 103 -0.94 -8.78 30.17
CA LEU A 103 -2.26 -9.37 29.93
C LEU A 103 -2.26 -10.87 30.22
N SER A 104 -3.44 -11.45 30.39
CA SER A 104 -3.58 -12.90 30.32
C SER A 104 -3.47 -13.38 28.86
N ARG A 105 -2.96 -14.60 28.64
CA ARG A 105 -2.96 -15.26 27.32
C ARG A 105 -4.37 -15.30 26.71
N ARG A 106 -5.39 -15.52 27.54
CA ARG A 106 -6.81 -15.51 27.14
C ARG A 106 -7.22 -14.15 26.56
N THR A 107 -6.79 -13.05 27.17
CA THR A 107 -7.08 -11.69 26.72
C THR A 107 -6.37 -11.37 25.40
N VAL A 108 -5.13 -11.83 25.23
CA VAL A 108 -4.38 -11.69 23.97
C VAL A 108 -5.09 -12.44 22.84
N ASN A 109 -5.47 -13.71 23.06
CA ASN A 109 -6.20 -14.51 22.08
C ASN A 109 -7.56 -13.89 21.72
N TYR A 110 -8.26 -13.32 22.71
CA TYR A 110 -9.49 -12.56 22.46
C TYR A 110 -9.24 -11.36 21.53
N HIS A 111 -8.20 -10.57 21.79
CA HIS A 111 -7.86 -9.44 20.93
C HIS A 111 -7.47 -9.87 19.51
N LEU A 112 -6.68 -10.95 19.36
CA LEU A 112 -6.32 -11.50 18.05
C LEU A 112 -7.54 -11.97 17.25
N ASN A 113 -8.50 -12.65 17.91
CA ASN A 113 -9.74 -13.06 17.27
C ASN A 113 -10.60 -11.86 16.83
N GLN A 114 -10.67 -10.81 17.66
CA GLN A 114 -11.37 -9.58 17.30
C GLN A 114 -10.69 -8.83 16.14
N VAL A 115 -9.36 -8.84 16.08
CA VAL A 115 -8.59 -8.30 14.94
C VAL A 115 -8.89 -9.07 13.67
N LYS A 116 -8.82 -10.41 13.72
CA LYS A 116 -9.12 -11.30 12.60
C LYS A 116 -10.54 -11.06 12.07
N ASN A 117 -11.54 -11.03 12.94
CA ASN A 117 -12.93 -10.78 12.55
C ASN A 117 -13.12 -9.41 11.90
N ARG A 118 -12.42 -8.37 12.37
CA ARG A 118 -12.49 -7.02 11.77
C ARG A 118 -11.74 -6.92 10.43
N MET A 119 -10.67 -7.70 10.24
CA MET A 119 -9.95 -7.78 8.96
C MET A 119 -10.75 -8.54 7.90
N HIS A 120 -11.49 -9.59 8.27
CA HIS A 120 -12.37 -10.30 7.34
C HIS A 120 -13.57 -9.46 6.88
N LEU A 121 -14.04 -8.51 7.70
CA LEU A 121 -15.19 -7.66 7.37
C LEU A 121 -14.87 -6.52 6.37
N GLY A 122 -13.59 -6.31 6.04
CA GLY A 122 -13.12 -5.28 5.12
C GLY A 122 -12.39 -5.79 3.88
N GLU A 123 -12.51 -7.10 3.57
CA GLU A 123 -11.87 -7.86 2.48
C GLU A 123 -10.68 -7.18 1.77
N ILE A 124 -9.49 -7.43 2.30
CA ILE A 124 -8.33 -7.77 1.47
C ILE A 124 -7.91 -9.17 1.92
N PRO A 125 -7.88 -10.18 1.03
CA PRO A 125 -7.34 -11.49 1.38
C PRO A 125 -5.81 -11.40 1.47
N GLN A 126 -5.28 -11.05 2.64
CA GLN A 126 -3.89 -11.31 3.00
C GLN A 126 -3.79 -12.66 3.70
N ALA A 127 -3.93 -13.73 2.91
CA ALA A 127 -3.85 -15.10 3.40
C ALA A 127 -2.41 -15.57 3.71
N ASP A 128 -1.38 -14.77 3.41
CA ASP A 128 0.03 -15.20 3.53
C ASP A 128 0.90 -14.37 4.49
N VAL A 129 0.32 -13.44 5.28
CA VAL A 129 1.08 -12.65 6.29
C VAL A 129 0.89 -13.19 7.72
N PHE A 130 -0.12 -14.01 7.96
CA PHE A 130 -0.27 -14.66 9.27
C PHE A 130 0.60 -15.92 9.31
N PRO A 131 1.56 -16.04 10.26
CA PRO A 131 2.28 -17.28 10.45
C PRO A 131 1.26 -18.42 10.62
N ARG A 132 1.30 -19.39 9.72
CA ARG A 132 0.29 -20.46 9.56
C ARG A 132 0.16 -21.40 10.75
N ILE A 133 0.85 -21.14 11.85
CA ILE A 133 0.81 -21.98 13.03
C ILE A 133 0.87 -21.06 14.25
N PHE A 134 -0.29 -20.65 14.77
CA PHE A 134 -0.41 -20.34 16.19
C PHE A 134 -0.24 -21.66 16.94
N SER A 135 0.99 -22.16 16.96
CA SER A 135 1.35 -23.42 17.59
C SER A 135 1.19 -23.17 19.07
N ASN A 136 0.11 -23.71 19.63
CA ASN A 136 -0.02 -23.90 21.05
C ASN A 136 1.02 -24.97 21.40
N LYS A 137 2.26 -24.55 21.63
CA LYS A 137 3.32 -25.44 22.11
C LYS A 137 3.23 -25.41 23.62
N ASP A 138 2.58 -26.44 24.15
CA ASP A 138 2.58 -26.77 25.55
C ASP A 138 4.01 -27.12 25.98
N ASP A 139 4.51 -26.37 26.97
CA ASP A 139 5.50 -26.78 27.98
C ASP A 139 5.19 -25.97 29.25
#